data_AF-W4V9G1-F1
#
_entry.id   AF-W4V9G1-F1
#
_cell.length_a   1.000
_cell.length_b   1.000
_cell.length_c   1.000
_cell.angle_alpha   90.00
_cell.angle_beta   90.00
_cell.angle_gamma   90.00
#
_symmetry.space_group_name_H-M   'P 1'
#
loop_
_entity.id
_entity.type
_entity.pdbx_description
1 polymer ?
#
loop_
_entity_poly.entity_id
_entity_poly.type
_entity_poly.pdbx_seq_one_letter_code
_entity_poly.pdbx_strand_id
1 'polypeptide(L)'
;MKNNELVTINENTGFLQLADFNLDEAMASELDGLDMTFERIKIPSAGSTVFEVPGENPGEPDTVKEFSAVILYHHPLYAYYKDKYTGGSNPPDCGSFDGITGEGDPGGSCAKCPYNQFGSGENGSKACKNRRRIYVLREGEIFPLILSLPTGSLKEFSRYIKRLLSKGKKSNSVVTRFSLKKATNSSGITYSQAQFAVDRDLTADEYALISKLSEQVKAFSTRVGHDTEPAGEEVINVDPESGEITEPLK
;
A
#
# COMPACT_ATOMS: atom_id res chain seq x y z
N MET A 1 3.26 23.44 53.75
CA MET A 1 3.32 23.53 52.28
C MET A 1 4.33 22.53 51.77
N LYS A 2 3.88 21.48 51.10
CA LYS A 2 4.68 20.70 50.14
C LYS A 2 3.69 20.24 49.09
N ASN A 3 3.69 20.95 47.97
CA ASN A 3 2.91 20.58 46.80
C ASN A 3 3.50 19.27 46.28
N ASN A 4 2.73 18.19 46.34
CA ASN A 4 2.97 17.04 45.47
C ASN A 4 2.59 17.49 44.07
N GLU A 5 3.59 17.75 43.23
CA GLU A 5 3.42 17.74 41.78
C GLU A 5 2.90 16.35 41.40
N LEU A 6 1.62 16.31 41.04
CA LEU A 6 1.08 15.24 40.21
C LEU A 6 1.85 15.28 38.89
N VAL A 7 2.77 14.33 38.71
CA VAL A 7 3.27 13.98 37.39
C VAL A 7 2.05 13.52 36.59
N THR A 8 1.50 14.42 35.78
CA THR A 8 0.58 14.04 34.69
C THR A 8 1.38 13.18 33.73
N ILE A 9 1.28 11.87 33.90
CA ILE A 9 1.63 10.93 32.85
C ILE A 9 0.63 11.25 31.73
N ASN A 10 1.05 11.99 30.72
CA ASN A 10 0.29 12.09 29.49
C ASN A 10 0.29 10.66 28.92
N GLU A 11 -0.76 9.90 29.19
CA GLU A 11 -1.06 8.68 28.45
C GLU A 11 -1.36 9.12 27.02
N ASN A 12 -0.31 9.27 26.20
CA ASN A 12 -0.45 9.55 24.79
C ASN A 12 -1.16 8.35 24.15
N THR A 13 -2.48 8.45 23.97
CA THR A 13 -3.31 7.39 23.38
C THR A 13 -3.44 7.58 21.87
N GLY A 14 -3.64 6.47 21.15
CA GLY A 14 -3.87 6.49 19.71
C GLY A 14 -2.69 7.06 18.93
N PHE A 15 -2.93 8.04 18.06
CA PHE A 15 -1.86 8.67 17.26
C PHE A 15 -1.03 9.70 18.03
N LEU A 16 -1.47 10.14 19.22
CA LEU A 16 -0.72 11.12 20.02
C LEU A 16 0.60 10.55 20.56
N GLN A 17 0.75 9.23 20.60
CA GLN A 17 2.01 8.57 20.99
C GLN A 17 3.18 8.89 20.04
N LEU A 18 2.89 9.39 18.84
CA LEU A 18 3.90 9.84 17.89
C LEU A 18 4.59 11.15 18.32
N ALA A 19 4.14 11.81 19.40
CA ALA A 19 4.69 13.11 19.84
C ALA A 19 6.20 13.08 20.02
N ASP A 20 6.72 12.00 20.61
CA ASP A 20 8.14 11.82 20.92
C ASP A 20 8.83 10.83 19.94
N PHE A 21 8.13 10.39 18.90
CA PHE A 21 8.68 9.46 17.92
C PHE A 21 9.33 10.18 16.74
N ASN A 22 10.52 9.71 16.38
CA ASN A 22 11.22 10.12 15.17
C ASN A 22 11.67 8.86 14.43
N LEU A 23 11.08 8.60 13.26
CA LEU A 23 11.37 7.41 12.47
C LEU A 23 12.85 7.37 12.05
N ASP A 24 13.40 8.49 11.60
CA ASP A 24 14.78 8.55 11.10
C ASP A 24 15.79 8.26 12.22
N GLU A 25 15.55 8.79 13.43
CA GLU A 25 16.40 8.53 14.60
C GLU A 25 16.27 7.09 15.09
N ALA A 26 15.04 6.59 15.24
CA ALA A 26 14.78 5.22 15.66
C ALA A 26 15.40 4.20 14.70
N MET A 27 15.35 4.49 13.40
CA MET A 27 16.02 3.70 12.39
C MET A 27 17.55 3.87 12.48
N ALA A 28 18.08 5.07 12.58
CA ALA A 28 19.53 5.27 12.63
C ALA A 28 20.19 4.67 13.90
N SER A 29 19.51 4.66 15.04
CA SER A 29 20.06 4.17 16.31
C SER A 29 20.11 2.64 16.40
N GLU A 30 19.14 1.95 15.78
CA GLU A 30 19.01 0.49 15.87
C GLU A 30 19.57 -0.25 14.64
N LEU A 31 19.86 0.45 13.53
CA LEU A 31 20.15 -0.18 12.23
C LEU A 31 21.58 -0.05 11.75
N ASP A 32 22.54 -0.36 12.62
CA ASP A 32 23.91 -0.63 12.16
C ASP A 32 23.97 -1.98 11.42
N GLY A 33 23.61 -1.97 10.13
CA GLY A 33 23.74 -3.12 9.23
C GLY A 33 22.51 -4.05 9.11
N LEU A 34 21.34 -3.63 9.57
CA LEU A 34 20.08 -4.39 9.43
C LEU A 34 19.20 -3.83 8.29
N ASP A 35 18.75 -4.72 7.39
CA ASP A 35 17.75 -4.38 6.37
C ASP A 35 16.39 -4.15 7.03
N MET A 36 16.02 -2.89 7.26
CA MET A 36 14.67 -2.59 7.71
C MET A 36 13.72 -2.45 6.54
N THR A 37 12.72 -3.32 6.52
CA THR A 37 11.51 -3.15 5.73
C THR A 37 10.33 -3.10 6.68
N PHE A 38 9.37 -2.22 6.41
CA PHE A 38 8.08 -2.27 7.11
C PHE A 38 7.39 -3.60 6.85
N GLU A 39 6.72 -4.12 7.88
CA GLU A 39 5.91 -5.31 7.73
C GLU A 39 4.74 -5.07 6.76
N ARG A 40 4.23 -6.16 6.19
CA ARG A 40 3.30 -6.11 5.07
C ARG A 40 1.94 -6.67 5.44
N ILE A 41 0.90 -5.90 5.13
CA ILE A 41 -0.48 -6.40 5.08
C ILE A 41 -0.66 -7.12 3.74
N LYS A 42 -1.11 -8.37 3.77
CA LYS A 42 -1.36 -9.16 2.56
C LYS A 42 -2.85 -9.19 2.24
N ILE A 43 -3.13 -9.16 0.93
CA ILE A 43 -4.44 -9.47 0.35
C ILE A 43 -4.30 -10.86 -0.26
N PRO A 44 -4.88 -11.92 0.35
CA PRO A 44 -4.82 -13.26 -0.21
C PRO A 44 -5.51 -13.30 -1.57
N SER A 45 -5.05 -14.23 -2.43
CA SER A 45 -5.59 -14.39 -3.78
C SER A 45 -6.98 -15.05 -3.79
N ALA A 46 -7.51 -15.34 -4.99
CA ALA A 46 -8.75 -16.08 -5.21
C ALA A 46 -10.04 -15.48 -4.60
N GLY A 47 -10.07 -14.16 -4.38
CA GLY A 47 -11.28 -13.49 -3.88
C GLY A 47 -11.55 -13.66 -2.40
N SER A 48 -10.50 -13.90 -1.61
CA SER A 48 -10.56 -13.76 -0.16
C SER A 48 -11.11 -12.38 0.24
N THR A 49 -11.93 -12.35 1.28
CA THR A 49 -12.48 -11.09 1.83
C THR A 49 -11.89 -10.75 3.19
N VAL A 50 -10.67 -11.24 3.47
CA VAL A 50 -9.91 -10.97 4.68
C VAL A 50 -8.48 -10.56 4.34
N PHE A 51 -7.90 -9.69 5.15
CA PHE A 51 -6.48 -9.34 5.14
C PHE A 51 -5.72 -10.24 6.10
N GLU A 52 -4.46 -10.52 5.77
CA GLU A 52 -3.47 -11.00 6.74
C GLU A 52 -2.66 -9.79 7.20
N VAL A 53 -2.78 -9.44 8.48
CA VAL A 53 -2.10 -8.31 9.10
C VAL A 53 -1.03 -8.85 10.04
N PRO A 54 0.16 -8.24 10.12
CA PRO A 54 1.15 -8.64 11.12
C PRO A 54 0.55 -8.60 12.53
N GLY A 55 0.65 -9.74 13.21
CA GLY A 55 0.21 -9.93 14.60
C GLY A 55 1.39 -9.85 15.57
N GLU A 56 1.13 -9.99 16.87
CA GLU A 56 2.16 -9.91 17.91
C GLU A 56 3.13 -11.11 17.90
N ASN A 57 2.69 -12.25 17.37
CA ASN A 57 3.47 -13.48 17.32
C ASN A 57 4.22 -13.62 15.99
N PRO A 58 5.56 -13.82 15.99
CA PRO A 58 6.32 -14.02 14.78
C PRO A 58 5.81 -15.21 13.95
N GLY A 59 5.50 -14.97 12.68
CA GLY A 59 5.06 -16.00 11.74
C GLY A 59 3.57 -16.35 11.78
N GLU A 60 2.79 -15.72 12.66
CA GLU A 60 1.34 -15.94 12.78
C GLU A 60 0.58 -14.64 12.50
N PRO A 61 0.22 -14.35 11.23
CA PRO A 61 -0.52 -13.15 10.90
C PRO A 61 -1.98 -13.23 11.34
N ASP A 62 -2.52 -12.11 11.82
CA ASP A 62 -3.93 -11.97 12.14
C ASP A 62 -4.77 -11.90 10.87
N THR A 63 -5.88 -12.66 10.84
CA THR A 63 -6.83 -12.61 9.74
C THR A 63 -8.00 -11.71 10.08
N VAL A 64 -8.13 -10.57 9.39
CA VAL A 64 -9.17 -9.57 9.67
C VAL A 64 -10.03 -9.26 8.45
N LYS A 65 -11.34 -9.06 8.63
CA LYS A 65 -12.25 -8.66 7.53
C LYS A 65 -12.10 -7.20 7.11
N GLU A 66 -11.75 -6.36 8.07
CA GLU A 66 -11.51 -4.94 7.88
C GLU A 66 -10.53 -4.44 8.95
N PHE A 67 -9.86 -3.32 8.66
CA PHE A 67 -9.03 -2.60 9.63
C PHE A 67 -9.08 -1.10 9.35
N SER A 68 -8.73 -0.29 10.34
CA SER A 68 -8.66 1.17 10.23
C SER A 68 -7.22 1.64 10.37
N ALA A 69 -6.80 2.56 9.50
CA ALA A 69 -5.45 3.14 9.51
C ALA A 69 -5.42 4.48 8.77
N VAL A 70 -4.41 5.31 9.07
CA VAL A 70 -4.14 6.52 8.29
C VAL A 70 -3.22 6.18 7.13
N ILE A 71 -3.50 6.70 5.93
CA ILE A 71 -2.60 6.55 4.77
C ILE A 71 -1.51 7.63 4.86
N LEU A 72 -0.31 7.25 5.25
CA LEU A 72 0.81 8.16 5.41
C LEU A 72 1.37 8.65 4.07
N TYR A 73 1.54 7.72 3.13
CA TYR A 73 2.08 7.99 1.79
C TYR A 73 1.65 6.89 0.81
N HIS A 74 1.57 7.22 -0.48
CA HIS A 74 1.30 6.22 -1.52
C HIS A 74 1.85 6.62 -2.89
N HIS A 75 2.38 5.65 -3.63
CA HIS A 75 2.93 5.88 -4.98
C HIS A 75 2.64 4.68 -5.91
N PRO A 76 2.65 4.88 -7.24
CA PRO A 76 2.61 3.77 -8.19
C PRO A 76 3.82 2.86 -8.01
N LEU A 77 3.64 1.59 -8.32
CA LEU A 77 4.74 0.64 -8.38
C LEU A 77 4.48 -0.29 -9.56
N TYR A 78 5.18 -0.08 -10.66
CA TYR A 78 5.07 -0.93 -11.84
C TYR A 78 6.27 -1.87 -11.89
N ALA A 79 6.03 -3.14 -12.19
CA ALA A 79 7.06 -4.15 -12.26
C ALA A 79 6.81 -5.06 -13.47
N TYR A 80 7.83 -5.20 -14.32
CA TYR A 80 7.85 -6.14 -15.43
C TYR A 80 8.93 -7.18 -15.18
N TYR A 81 8.53 -8.44 -15.30
CA TYR A 81 9.41 -9.60 -15.29
C TYR A 81 9.28 -10.28 -16.65
N LYS A 82 10.41 -10.48 -17.32
CA LYS A 82 10.49 -11.14 -18.62
C LYS A 82 10.23 -12.63 -18.49
N ASP A 83 10.84 -13.23 -17.47
CA ASP A 83 10.68 -14.64 -17.14
C ASP A 83 9.67 -14.81 -16.01
N LYS A 84 8.96 -15.94 -16.01
CA LYS A 84 8.09 -16.30 -14.90
C LYS A 84 8.92 -16.45 -13.63
N TYR A 85 8.36 -16.00 -12.51
CA TYR A 85 8.95 -16.20 -11.21
C TYR A 85 9.20 -17.69 -10.93
N THR A 86 10.47 -18.06 -10.73
CA THR A 86 10.92 -19.42 -10.43
C THR A 86 11.32 -19.61 -8.96
N GLY A 87 11.05 -18.61 -8.11
CA GLY A 87 11.51 -18.55 -6.72
C GLY A 87 12.61 -17.48 -6.51
N GLY A 88 12.74 -17.01 -5.27
CA GLY A 88 13.75 -16.03 -4.85
C GLY A 88 13.22 -14.60 -4.67
N SER A 89 14.11 -13.62 -4.53
CA SER A 89 13.74 -12.20 -4.43
C SER A 89 14.38 -11.45 -5.60
N ASN A 90 14.04 -11.88 -6.82
CA ASN A 90 14.61 -11.26 -8.01
C ASN A 90 14.00 -9.86 -8.22
N PRO A 91 14.82 -8.83 -8.46
CA PRO A 91 14.29 -7.53 -8.89
C PRO A 91 13.63 -7.66 -10.27
N PRO A 92 12.67 -6.77 -10.61
CA PRO A 92 12.09 -6.76 -11.95
C PRO A 92 13.11 -6.40 -13.01
N ASP A 93 12.94 -6.96 -14.22
CA ASP A 93 13.72 -6.57 -15.41
C ASP A 93 13.51 -5.09 -15.74
N CYS A 94 12.29 -4.58 -15.50
CA CYS A 94 11.97 -3.15 -15.56
C CYS A 94 11.01 -2.75 -14.44
N GLY A 95 11.34 -1.68 -13.72
CA GLY A 95 10.56 -1.16 -12.59
C GLY A 95 10.22 0.32 -12.71
N SER A 96 9.14 0.79 -12.07
CA SER A 96 8.80 2.22 -12.00
C SER A 96 8.14 2.56 -10.67
N PHE A 97 8.67 3.57 -9.99
CA PHE A 97 8.14 4.10 -8.71
C PHE A 97 7.18 5.27 -8.89
N ASP A 98 7.08 5.84 -10.09
CA ASP A 98 6.19 6.95 -10.43
C ASP A 98 5.06 6.55 -11.39
N GLY A 99 5.14 5.36 -12.00
CA GLY A 99 4.20 4.88 -13.00
C GLY A 99 4.27 5.63 -14.33
N ILE A 100 5.28 6.49 -14.53
CA ILE A 100 5.49 7.34 -15.70
C ILE A 100 6.71 6.84 -16.48
N THR A 101 7.82 6.60 -15.79
CA THR A 101 9.10 6.18 -16.39
C THR A 101 9.56 4.86 -15.78
N GLY A 102 9.80 3.87 -16.63
CA GLY A 102 10.41 2.60 -16.27
C GLY A 102 11.93 2.67 -16.37
N GLU A 103 12.60 2.05 -15.40
CA GLU A 103 14.04 1.86 -15.33
C GLU A 103 14.35 0.36 -15.47
N GLY A 104 15.30 0.02 -16.34
CA GLY A 104 15.64 -1.37 -16.69
C GLY A 104 15.36 -1.68 -18.17
N ASP A 105 15.07 -2.94 -18.48
CA ASP A 105 14.76 -3.45 -19.82
C ASP A 105 13.27 -3.85 -19.91
N PRO A 106 12.43 -3.16 -20.72
CA PRO A 106 12.79 -2.22 -21.78
C PRO A 106 12.99 -0.76 -21.37
N GLY A 107 12.61 -0.39 -20.14
CA GLY A 107 12.68 0.98 -19.64
C GLY A 107 11.81 1.97 -20.44
N GLY A 108 12.02 3.27 -20.17
CA GLY A 108 11.38 4.36 -20.92
C GLY A 108 9.94 4.66 -20.47
N SER A 109 9.13 5.25 -21.35
CA SER A 109 7.78 5.72 -20.97
C SER A 109 6.81 4.56 -20.71
N CYS A 110 6.33 4.44 -19.46
CA CYS A 110 5.37 3.41 -19.06
C CYS A 110 4.05 3.52 -19.85
N ALA A 111 3.64 4.72 -20.25
CA ALA A 111 2.42 4.94 -21.03
C ALA A 111 2.50 4.33 -22.44
N LYS A 112 3.70 4.27 -23.03
CA LYS A 112 3.96 3.71 -24.38
C LYS A 112 4.56 2.31 -24.35
N CYS A 113 4.78 1.75 -23.15
CA CYS A 113 5.42 0.46 -23.01
C CYS A 113 4.53 -0.66 -23.58
N PRO A 114 5.03 -1.53 -24.48
CA PRO A 114 4.26 -2.62 -25.04
C PRO A 114 3.83 -3.65 -23.98
N TYR A 115 4.62 -3.80 -22.91
CA TYR A 115 4.30 -4.70 -21.78
C TYR A 115 3.31 -4.09 -20.78
N ASN A 116 3.03 -2.78 -20.86
CA ASN A 116 2.01 -2.11 -20.04
C ASN A 116 0.68 -1.94 -20.79
N GLN A 117 0.43 -2.77 -21.82
CA GLN A 117 -0.83 -2.83 -22.56
C GLN A 117 -1.63 -4.05 -22.13
N PHE A 118 -2.96 -3.95 -22.17
CA PHE A 118 -3.81 -5.14 -22.00
C PHE A 118 -3.54 -6.15 -23.13
N GLY A 119 -3.62 -7.43 -22.81
CA GLY A 119 -3.27 -8.52 -23.73
C GLY A 119 -1.77 -8.82 -23.82
N SER A 120 -0.89 -8.01 -23.23
CA SER A 120 0.56 -8.29 -23.25
C SER A 120 0.96 -9.42 -22.29
N GLY A 121 0.15 -9.70 -21.26
CA GLY A 121 0.37 -10.76 -20.27
C GLY A 121 -0.67 -11.88 -20.36
N GLU A 122 -0.55 -12.86 -19.47
CA GLU A 122 -1.44 -14.02 -19.43
C GLU A 122 -2.91 -13.62 -19.16
N ASN A 123 -3.86 -14.40 -19.69
CA ASN A 123 -5.30 -14.18 -19.52
C ASN A 123 -5.77 -12.76 -19.92
N GLY A 124 -5.13 -12.16 -20.93
CA GLY A 124 -5.48 -10.82 -21.41
C GLY A 124 -5.01 -9.69 -20.49
N SER A 125 -4.23 -9.99 -19.46
CA SER A 125 -3.73 -9.00 -18.51
C SER A 125 -2.56 -8.19 -19.06
N LYS A 126 -2.00 -7.31 -18.23
CA LYS A 126 -0.74 -6.63 -18.52
C LYS A 126 0.43 -7.50 -18.06
N ALA A 127 1.46 -7.63 -18.89
CA ALA A 127 2.71 -8.27 -18.50
C ALA A 127 3.41 -7.45 -17.40
N CYS A 128 3.51 -6.13 -17.59
CA CYS A 128 3.91 -5.18 -16.57
C CYS A 128 2.78 -5.03 -15.53
N LYS A 129 3.03 -5.46 -14.29
CA LYS A 129 2.08 -5.39 -13.19
C LYS A 129 2.02 -3.98 -12.66
N ASN A 130 0.82 -3.41 -12.64
CA ASN A 130 0.58 -2.09 -12.09
C ASN A 130 -0.02 -2.23 -10.70
N ARG A 131 0.74 -1.83 -9.68
CA ARG A 131 0.31 -1.76 -8.29
C ARG A 131 0.34 -0.33 -7.77
N ARG A 132 -0.30 -0.12 -6.62
CA ARG A 132 -0.12 1.10 -5.81
C ARG A 132 0.34 0.67 -4.44
N ARG A 133 1.55 1.07 -4.06
CA ARG A 133 2.04 0.87 -2.70
C ARG A 133 1.47 1.96 -1.81
N ILE A 134 0.94 1.55 -0.66
CA ILE A 134 0.39 2.42 0.37
C ILE A 134 1.11 2.11 1.68
N TYR A 135 1.58 3.15 2.34
CA TYR A 135 2.12 3.09 3.69
C TYR A 135 1.02 3.54 4.64
N VAL A 136 0.66 2.69 5.59
CA VAL A 136 -0.44 2.94 6.52
C VAL A 136 0.05 2.85 7.96
N LEU A 137 -0.60 3.59 8.86
CA LEU A 137 -0.36 3.50 10.30
C LEU A 137 -1.67 3.20 11.02
N ARG A 138 -1.72 2.10 11.77
CA ARG A 138 -2.86 1.82 12.64
C ARG A 138 -2.78 2.66 13.91
N GLU A 139 -3.94 2.94 14.48
CA GLU A 139 -4.03 3.65 15.74
C GLU A 139 -3.41 2.81 16.86
N GLY A 140 -2.57 3.43 17.69
CA GLY A 140 -1.80 2.71 18.72
C GLY A 140 -0.52 2.04 18.22
N GLU A 141 -0.20 2.13 16.92
CA GLU A 141 1.10 1.71 16.39
C GLU A 141 2.07 2.87 16.18
N ILE A 142 3.36 2.57 16.24
CA ILE A 142 4.45 3.51 16.01
C ILE A 142 5.05 3.30 14.62
N PHE A 143 5.23 2.04 14.21
CA PHE A 143 5.80 1.69 12.91
C PHE A 143 4.73 1.57 11.82
N PRO A 144 4.95 2.18 10.64
CA PRO A 144 4.09 1.98 9.48
C PRO A 144 4.10 0.54 8.96
N LEU A 145 3.00 0.18 8.30
CA LEU A 145 2.84 -1.05 7.52
C LEU A 145 2.75 -0.74 6.03
N ILE A 146 3.17 -1.69 5.20
CA ILE A 146 3.02 -1.62 3.74
C ILE A 146 1.81 -2.45 3.29
N LEU A 147 0.95 -1.84 2.50
CA LEU A 147 -0.10 -2.51 1.74
C LEU A 147 0.09 -2.22 0.25
N SER A 148 0.30 -3.26 -0.55
CA SER A 148 0.38 -3.15 -2.00
C SER A 148 -0.96 -3.50 -2.64
N LEU A 149 -1.62 -2.49 -3.20
CA LEU A 149 -2.90 -2.69 -3.87
C LEU A 149 -2.70 -3.35 -5.25
N PRO A 150 -3.41 -4.44 -5.53
CA PRO A 150 -3.41 -5.06 -6.85
C PRO A 150 -4.16 -4.20 -7.86
N THR A 151 -3.95 -4.47 -9.15
CA THR A 151 -4.56 -3.74 -10.28
C THR A 151 -6.07 -3.58 -10.14
N GLY A 152 -6.79 -4.65 -9.72
CA GLY A 152 -8.24 -4.63 -9.55
C GLY A 152 -8.77 -3.67 -8.48
N SER A 153 -7.91 -3.12 -7.62
CA SER A 153 -8.28 -2.15 -6.57
C SER A 153 -7.95 -0.70 -6.93
N LEU A 154 -7.20 -0.46 -8.01
CA LEU A 154 -6.65 0.88 -8.32
C LEU A 154 -7.73 1.91 -8.65
N LYS A 155 -8.81 1.50 -9.33
CA LYS A 155 -9.94 2.38 -9.61
C LYS A 155 -10.68 2.79 -8.34
N GLU A 156 -10.97 1.84 -7.46
CA GLU A 156 -11.66 2.13 -6.19
C GLU A 156 -10.82 3.05 -5.31
N PHE A 157 -9.51 2.81 -5.26
CA PHE A 157 -8.58 3.70 -4.58
C PHE A 157 -8.55 5.10 -5.21
N SER A 158 -8.50 5.21 -6.55
CA SER A 158 -8.54 6.50 -7.25
C SER A 158 -9.82 7.27 -6.98
N ARG A 159 -10.98 6.58 -6.95
CA ARG A 159 -12.28 7.17 -6.59
C ARG A 159 -12.27 7.67 -5.15
N TYR A 160 -11.71 6.87 -4.23
CA TYR A 160 -11.57 7.25 -2.82
C TYR A 160 -10.75 8.53 -2.65
N ILE A 161 -9.56 8.60 -3.26
CA ILE A 161 -8.70 9.78 -3.21
C ILE A 161 -9.40 11.00 -3.83
N LYS A 162 -10.05 10.86 -5.00
CA LYS A 162 -10.84 11.95 -5.61
C LYS A 162 -11.93 12.47 -4.68
N ARG A 163 -12.63 11.58 -3.98
CA ARG A 163 -13.69 11.93 -2.99
C ARG A 163 -13.15 12.66 -1.76
N LEU A 164 -11.93 12.37 -1.33
CA LEU A 164 -11.26 13.13 -0.28
C LEU A 164 -10.88 14.53 -0.77
N LEU A 165 -10.23 14.61 -1.92
CA LEU A 165 -9.79 15.87 -2.51
C LEU A 165 -10.95 16.81 -2.82
N SER A 166 -12.10 16.29 -3.27
CA SER A 166 -13.31 17.09 -3.51
C SER A 166 -13.89 17.71 -2.23
N LYS A 167 -13.44 17.26 -1.04
CA LYS A 167 -13.79 17.81 0.27
C LYS A 167 -12.62 18.59 0.91
N GLY A 168 -11.56 18.86 0.16
CA GLY A 168 -10.36 19.53 0.67
C GLY A 168 -9.51 18.68 1.62
N LYS A 169 -9.73 17.36 1.66
CA LYS A 169 -9.02 16.43 2.54
C LYS A 169 -7.94 15.67 1.80
N LYS A 170 -6.84 15.36 2.50
CA LYS A 170 -5.77 14.47 2.03
C LYS A 170 -5.96 13.09 2.63
N SER A 171 -5.32 12.08 2.05
CA SER A 171 -5.38 10.70 2.57
C SER A 171 -4.72 10.54 3.95
N ASN A 172 -3.79 11.43 4.31
CA ASN A 172 -3.16 11.48 5.62
C ASN A 172 -3.88 12.41 6.63
N SER A 173 -5.06 12.96 6.29
CA SER A 173 -5.84 13.81 7.20
C SER A 173 -7.05 13.11 7.80
N VAL A 174 -7.21 11.82 7.54
CA VAL A 174 -8.35 10.99 7.96
C VAL A 174 -7.88 9.60 8.34
N VAL A 175 -8.63 8.95 9.24
CA VAL A 175 -8.55 7.50 9.42
C VAL A 175 -9.38 6.85 8.31
N THR A 176 -8.76 5.93 7.59
CA THR A 176 -9.37 5.16 6.50
C THR A 176 -9.72 3.77 6.99
N ARG A 177 -10.96 3.34 6.78
CA ARG A 177 -11.35 1.93 6.93
C ARG A 177 -11.12 1.19 5.63
N PHE A 178 -10.41 0.07 5.72
CA PHE A 178 -10.07 -0.83 4.64
C PHE A 178 -10.90 -2.10 4.78
N SER A 179 -11.55 -2.53 3.71
CA SER A 179 -12.23 -3.83 3.64
C SER A 179 -11.99 -4.47 2.28
N LEU A 180 -12.27 -5.78 2.17
CA LEU A 180 -12.17 -6.49 0.90
C LEU A 180 -13.57 -6.92 0.43
N LYS A 181 -13.81 -6.72 -0.86
CA LYS A 181 -14.99 -7.25 -1.54
C LYS A 181 -14.56 -8.28 -2.57
N LYS A 182 -15.26 -9.42 -2.59
CA LYS A 182 -15.15 -10.38 -3.70
C LYS A 182 -15.73 -9.74 -4.96
N ALA A 183 -14.92 -9.65 -6.00
CA ALA A 183 -15.29 -9.16 -7.32
C ALA A 183 -14.96 -10.23 -8.37
N THR A 184 -15.60 -10.14 -9.53
CA THR A 184 -15.36 -11.07 -10.63
C THR A 184 -15.07 -10.26 -11.87
N ASN A 185 -14.08 -10.70 -12.64
CA ASN A 185 -13.75 -10.09 -13.92
C ASN A 185 -14.69 -10.64 -15.03
N SER A 186 -14.60 -10.12 -16.25
CA SER A 186 -15.48 -10.48 -17.37
C SER A 186 -15.21 -11.90 -17.87
N SER A 187 -14.02 -12.43 -17.60
CA SER A 187 -13.64 -13.82 -17.85
C SER A 187 -14.10 -14.78 -16.73
N GLY A 188 -14.81 -14.30 -15.71
CA GLY A 188 -15.29 -15.12 -14.59
C GLY A 188 -14.28 -15.37 -13.48
N ILE A 189 -13.07 -14.81 -13.56
CA ILE A 189 -12.04 -14.95 -12.53
C ILE A 189 -12.40 -14.06 -11.34
N THR A 190 -12.38 -14.67 -10.16
CA THR A 190 -12.76 -14.02 -8.91
C THR A 190 -11.53 -13.46 -8.20
N TYR A 191 -11.64 -12.24 -7.68
CA TYR A 191 -10.55 -11.53 -7.03
C TYR A 191 -11.00 -10.67 -5.87
N SER A 192 -10.02 -10.29 -5.06
CA SER A 192 -10.19 -9.45 -3.88
C SER A 192 -10.00 -7.98 -4.27
N GLN A 193 -11.05 -7.19 -4.14
CA GLN A 193 -11.03 -5.75 -4.41
C GLN A 193 -11.06 -4.98 -3.10
N ALA A 194 -10.01 -4.19 -2.85
CA ALA A 194 -9.97 -3.30 -1.69
C ALA A 194 -10.99 -2.17 -1.81
N GLN A 195 -11.67 -1.92 -0.70
CA GLN A 195 -12.67 -0.87 -0.51
C GLN A 195 -12.18 0.10 0.56
N PHE A 196 -12.53 1.37 0.40
CA PHE A 196 -12.04 2.45 1.25
C PHE A 196 -13.18 3.36 1.69
N ALA A 197 -13.30 3.55 3.00
CA ALA A 197 -14.24 4.49 3.61
C ALA A 197 -13.49 5.42 4.57
N VAL A 198 -13.99 6.65 4.72
CA VAL A 198 -13.52 7.50 5.83
C VAL A 198 -14.16 6.95 7.10
N ASP A 199 -13.33 6.65 8.08
CA ASP A 199 -13.77 6.19 9.39
C ASP A 199 -14.02 7.40 10.30
N ARG A 200 -13.00 8.25 10.47
CA ARG A 200 -13.09 9.54 11.17
C ARG A 200 -12.08 10.54 10.62
N ASP A 201 -12.29 11.82 10.93
CA ASP A 201 -11.26 12.84 10.75
C ASP A 201 -10.21 12.74 11.85
N LEU A 202 -8.97 13.13 11.53
CA LEU A 202 -7.94 13.34 12.54
C LEU A 202 -8.20 14.66 13.27
N THR A 203 -7.87 14.71 14.55
CA THR A 203 -7.78 15.99 15.27
C THR A 203 -6.61 16.82 14.73
N ALA A 204 -6.57 18.11 15.07
CA ALA A 204 -5.48 18.98 14.64
C ALA A 204 -4.11 18.48 15.15
N ASP A 205 -4.06 18.00 16.40
CA ASP A 205 -2.84 17.50 17.03
C ASP A 205 -2.40 16.17 16.39
N GLU A 206 -3.32 15.24 16.17
CA GLU A 206 -3.02 13.98 15.45
C GLU A 206 -2.51 14.27 14.04
N TYR A 207 -3.17 15.18 13.30
CA TYR A 207 -2.78 15.52 11.95
C TYR A 207 -1.39 16.16 11.87
N ALA A 208 -1.00 16.97 12.86
CA ALA A 208 0.34 17.55 12.92
C ALA A 208 1.42 16.45 13.03
N LEU A 209 1.22 15.48 13.92
CA LEU A 209 2.14 14.36 14.12
C LEU A 209 2.19 13.43 12.90
N ILE A 210 1.02 13.08 12.37
CA ILE A 210 0.89 12.25 11.17
C ILE A 210 1.54 12.93 9.96
N SER A 211 1.39 14.25 9.82
CA SER A 211 2.02 14.97 8.71
C SER A 211 3.54 14.90 8.76
N LYS A 212 4.14 15.02 9.95
CA LYS A 212 5.58 14.85 10.15
C LYS A 212 6.02 13.44 9.76
N LEU A 213 5.33 12.41 10.27
CA LEU A 213 5.64 11.02 9.94
C LEU A 213 5.43 10.71 8.45
N SER A 214 4.40 11.26 7.81
CA SER A 214 4.17 11.16 6.37
C SER A 214 5.37 11.62 5.55
N GLU A 215 6.04 12.71 5.93
CA GLU A 215 7.23 13.19 5.23
C GLU A 215 8.43 12.26 5.41
N GLN A 216 8.64 11.75 6.63
CA GLN A 216 9.70 10.77 6.91
C GLN A 216 9.49 9.48 6.12
N VAL A 217 8.26 8.95 6.11
CA VAL A 217 7.90 7.75 5.34
C VAL A 217 8.04 7.97 3.84
N LYS A 218 7.69 9.16 3.34
CA LYS A 218 7.91 9.50 1.93
C LYS A 218 9.39 9.51 1.57
N ALA A 219 10.25 10.09 2.41
CA ALA A 219 11.70 10.06 2.20
C ALA A 219 12.24 8.63 2.25
N PHE A 220 11.84 7.85 3.25
CA PHE A 220 12.23 6.46 3.42
C PHE A 220 11.77 5.56 2.26
N SER A 221 10.58 5.81 1.70
CA SER A 221 9.99 4.98 0.64
C SER A 221 10.88 4.79 -0.59
N THR A 222 11.80 5.72 -0.85
CA THR A 222 12.79 5.65 -1.94
C THR A 222 13.81 4.53 -1.77
N ARG A 223 13.99 4.04 -0.55
CA ARG A 223 14.90 2.94 -0.19
C ARG A 223 14.20 1.58 -0.19
N VAL A 224 12.87 1.56 -0.28
CA VAL A 224 12.08 0.32 -0.26
C VAL A 224 11.96 -0.21 -1.69
N GLY A 225 12.66 -1.31 -1.99
CA GLY A 225 12.66 -1.97 -3.30
C GLY A 225 11.27 -2.43 -3.77
N HIS A 226 11.19 -3.05 -4.96
CA HIS A 226 9.93 -3.57 -5.50
C HIS A 226 9.33 -4.68 -4.61
N ASP A 227 8.03 -4.92 -4.75
CA ASP A 227 7.43 -6.08 -4.08
C ASP A 227 7.92 -7.36 -4.76
N THR A 228 8.35 -8.33 -3.98
CA THR A 228 8.58 -9.70 -4.46
C THR A 228 7.23 -10.29 -4.89
N GLU A 229 7.18 -10.91 -6.07
CA GLU A 229 5.97 -11.62 -6.50
C GLU A 229 5.66 -12.77 -5.52
N PRO A 230 4.47 -12.80 -4.88
CA PRO A 230 4.03 -14.00 -4.21
C PRO A 230 3.70 -15.05 -5.27
N ALA A 231 4.10 -16.30 -5.04
CA ALA A 231 3.66 -17.41 -5.87
C ALA A 231 2.12 -17.49 -5.81
N GLY A 232 1.43 -17.21 -6.92
CA GLY A 232 -0.03 -17.39 -7.05
C GLY A 232 -0.90 -16.14 -7.12
N GLU A 233 -0.36 -14.96 -7.44
CA GLU A 233 -1.21 -13.82 -7.83
C GLU A 233 -1.77 -14.03 -9.26
N GLU A 234 -3.04 -14.40 -9.36
CA GLU A 234 -3.75 -14.42 -10.65
C GLU A 234 -3.92 -13.00 -11.19
N VAL A 235 -3.50 -12.80 -12.45
CA VAL A 235 -3.47 -11.49 -13.10
C VAL A 235 -4.82 -11.18 -13.75
N ILE A 236 -5.34 -9.97 -13.50
CA ILE A 236 -6.71 -9.58 -13.86
C ILE A 236 -6.68 -8.37 -14.79
N ASN A 237 -7.45 -8.42 -15.88
CA ASN A 237 -7.64 -7.33 -16.82
C ASN A 237 -8.70 -6.33 -16.30
N VAL A 238 -8.33 -5.05 -16.14
CA VAL A 238 -9.21 -3.95 -15.67
C VAL A 238 -8.75 -2.61 -16.26
N ASP A 239 -9.60 -1.93 -17.02
CA ASP A 239 -9.36 -0.61 -17.63
C ASP A 239 -9.05 0.47 -16.58
N PRO A 240 -7.99 1.29 -16.76
CA PRO A 240 -7.55 2.25 -15.76
C PRO A 240 -8.44 3.50 -15.62
N GLU A 241 -9.24 3.85 -16.64
CA GLU A 241 -10.15 5.02 -16.59
C GLU A 241 -11.58 4.60 -16.21
N SER A 242 -12.09 3.58 -16.88
CA SER A 242 -13.47 3.11 -16.74
C SER A 242 -13.59 2.02 -15.69
N GLY A 243 -12.53 1.29 -15.33
CA GLY A 243 -12.57 0.06 -14.52
C GLY A 243 -13.41 -1.06 -15.08
N GLU A 244 -13.79 -0.93 -16.34
CA GLU A 244 -14.45 -1.96 -17.10
C GLU A 244 -13.38 -2.86 -17.69
N ILE A 245 -13.78 -4.00 -18.24
CA ILE A 245 -12.81 -4.99 -18.70
C ILE A 245 -12.83 -4.96 -20.20
N THR A 246 -11.66 -4.85 -20.80
CA THR A 246 -11.52 -4.89 -22.26
C THR A 246 -11.41 -6.33 -22.73
N GLU A 247 -12.13 -6.67 -23.79
CA GLU A 247 -12.09 -8.02 -24.36
C GLU A 247 -10.69 -8.35 -24.89
N PRO A 248 -10.25 -9.63 -24.80
CA PRO A 248 -9.01 -10.06 -25.43
C PRO A 248 -9.13 -9.89 -26.95
N LEU A 249 -8.18 -9.17 -27.55
CA LEU A 249 -8.03 -9.18 -29.00
C LEU A 249 -7.62 -10.60 -29.42
N LYS A 250 -8.42 -11.19 -30.32
CA LYS A 250 -8.18 -12.50 -30.96
C LYS A 250 -6.85 -12.55 -31.71
#